data_AF-A0AAU3F3A9-F1
#
_entry.id   AF-A0AAU3F3A9-F1
#
_cell.length_a   1.000
_cell.length_b   1.000
_cell.length_c   1.000
_cell.angle_alpha   90.00
_cell.angle_beta   90.00
_cell.angle_gamma   90.00
#
_symmetry.space_group_name_H-M   'P 1'
#
loop_
_entity.id
_entity.type
_entity.pdbx_description
1 polymer ?
#
loop_
_entity_poly.entity_id
_entity_poly.type
_entity_poly.pdbx_seq_one_letter_code
_entity_poly.pdbx_strand_id
1 'polypeptide(L)' 'MSASGSEEAEDDLLAAAEARARLSCPSCGSAHVAQVLGDNGGVSYVCTACGHSWS' A
#
# COMPACT_ATOMS: atom_id res chain seq x y z
N MET A 1 -35.72 -3.26 11.56
CA MET A 1 -35.34 -2.61 10.29
C MET A 1 -34.51 -1.40 10.67
N SER A 2 -33.27 -1.18 10.32
CA SER A 2 -32.21 -1.92 9.64
C SER A 2 -30.94 -1.16 10.06
N ALA A 3 -29.89 -1.87 10.49
CA ALA A 3 -28.66 -1.24 10.95
C ALA A 3 -27.98 -0.53 9.76
N SER A 4 -27.67 0.76 9.96
CA SER A 4 -26.70 1.48 9.13
C SER A 4 -25.32 0.96 9.53
N GLY A 5 -24.73 0.11 8.69
CA GLY A 5 -23.31 -0.24 8.76
C GLY A 5 -22.65 0.39 7.54
N SER A 6 -22.16 1.61 7.70
CA SER A 6 -21.41 2.32 6.63
C SER A 6 -20.06 2.83 7.14
N GLU A 7 -19.71 2.54 8.39
CA GLU A 7 -18.48 3.02 9.04
C GLU A 7 -17.30 2.05 8.82
N GLU A 8 -17.56 0.80 8.42
CA GLU A 8 -16.53 -0.25 8.28
C GLU A 8 -15.75 -0.15 6.94
N ALA A 9 -16.38 0.33 5.86
CA ALA A 9 -15.72 0.42 4.55
C ALA A 9 -14.74 1.61 4.45
N GLU A 10 -15.01 2.70 5.15
CA GLU A 10 -14.16 3.90 5.18
C GLU A 10 -12.92 3.67 6.07
N ASP A 11 -13.07 2.91 7.17
CA ASP A 11 -11.97 2.51 8.05
C ASP A 11 -11.03 1.51 7.36
N ASP A 12 -11.55 0.53 6.61
CA ASP A 12 -10.72 -0.37 5.79
C ASP A 12 -10.01 0.37 4.65
N LEU A 13 -10.65 1.36 4.03
CA LEU A 13 -10.02 2.20 3.00
C LEU A 13 -8.96 3.12 3.59
N LEU A 14 -9.20 3.70 4.77
CA LEU A 14 -8.23 4.49 5.52
C LEU A 14 -7.07 3.62 6.00
N ALA A 15 -7.34 2.43 6.53
CA ALA A 15 -6.33 1.46 6.96
C ALA A 15 -5.52 0.93 5.77
N ALA A 16 -6.14 0.68 4.62
CA ALA A 16 -5.44 0.33 3.40
C ALA A 16 -4.61 1.52 2.86
N ALA A 17 -5.10 2.75 2.97
CA ALA A 17 -4.37 3.96 2.61
C ALA A 17 -3.20 4.23 3.58
N GLU A 18 -3.36 3.98 4.87
CA GLU A 18 -2.33 4.06 5.91
C GLU A 18 -1.29 2.95 5.78
N ALA A 19 -1.72 1.73 5.42
CA ALA A 19 -0.82 0.63 5.08
C ALA A 19 0.00 0.96 3.82
N ARG A 20 -0.59 1.63 2.83
CA ARG A 20 0.16 2.21 1.70
C ARG A 20 1.08 3.35 2.13
N ALA A 21 0.69 4.14 3.12
CA ALA A 21 1.50 5.25 3.65
C ALA A 21 2.70 4.79 4.50
N ARG A 22 2.78 3.50 4.88
CA ARG A 22 3.84 2.94 5.73
C ARG A 22 4.55 1.71 5.15
N LEU A 23 4.58 1.57 3.82
CA LEU A 23 5.36 0.52 3.16
C LEU A 23 6.87 0.73 3.42
N SER A 24 7.47 -0.19 4.16
CA SER A 24 8.91 -0.26 4.38
C SER A 24 9.52 -1.37 3.54
N CYS A 25 10.71 -1.15 2.99
CA CYS A 25 11.39 -2.15 2.18
C CYS A 25 11.73 -3.39 3.01
N PRO A 26 11.28 -4.60 2.62
CA PRO A 26 11.56 -5.82 3.37
C PRO A 26 13.04 -6.22 3.37
N SER A 27 13.83 -5.70 2.41
CA SER A 27 15.25 -6.02 2.29
C SER A 27 16.16 -5.12 3.14
N CYS A 28 15.80 -3.86 3.40
CA CYS A 28 16.69 -2.91 4.09
C CYS A 28 15.99 -2.05 5.16
N GLY A 29 14.67 -2.17 5.32
CA GLY A 29 13.87 -1.41 6.28
C GLY A 29 13.60 0.05 5.90
N SER A 30 14.09 0.53 4.75
CA SER A 30 13.88 1.91 4.30
C SER A 30 12.42 2.18 3.91
N ALA A 31 11.85 3.29 4.34
CA ALA A 31 10.53 3.77 3.92
C ALA A 31 10.52 4.43 2.52
N HIS A 32 11.69 4.56 1.88
CA HIS A 32 11.81 5.14 0.53
C HIS A 32 11.38 4.12 -0.52
N VAL A 33 10.07 4.02 -0.74
CA VAL A 33 9.43 3.08 -1.67
C VAL A 33 8.60 3.84 -2.69
N ALA A 34 8.84 3.56 -3.97
CA ALA A 34 8.05 4.03 -5.08
C ALA A 34 7.06 2.94 -5.50
N GLN A 35 5.80 3.29 -5.67
CA GLN A 35 4.80 2.44 -6.29
C GLN A 35 4.84 2.63 -7.81
N VAL A 36 4.95 1.53 -8.55
CA VAL A 36 4.93 1.47 -10.01
C VAL A 36 3.63 0.78 -10.42
N LEU A 37 2.81 1.45 -11.21
CA LEU A 37 1.61 0.87 -11.79
C LEU A 37 2.00 0.19 -13.10
N GLY A 38 1.80 -1.13 -13.18
CA GLY A 38 2.01 -1.90 -14.40
C GLY A 38 0.85 -1.74 -15.37
N ASP A 39 1.11 -2.01 -16.66
CA ASP A 39 0.13 -1.83 -17.74
C ASP A 39 -1.13 -2.71 -17.59
N ASN A 40 -1.03 -3.79 -16.82
CA ASN A 40 -2.14 -4.71 -16.52
C ASN A 40 -2.96 -4.30 -15.28
N GLY A 41 -2.73 -3.11 -14.72
CA GLY A 41 -3.33 -2.69 -13.44
C GLY A 41 -2.70 -3.37 -12.21
N GLY A 42 -1.60 -4.10 -12.41
CA GLY A 42 -0.80 -4.64 -11.32
C GLY A 42 -0.03 -3.53 -10.61
N VAL A 43 0.20 -3.71 -9.31
CA VAL A 43 1.03 -2.80 -8.53
C VAL A 43 2.38 -3.49 -8.30
N SER A 44 3.46 -2.76 -8.55
CA SER A 44 4.80 -3.15 -8.14
C SER A 44 5.38 -2.07 -7.25
N TYR A 45 6.35 -2.43 -6.43
CA TYR A 45 7.01 -1.55 -5.50
C TYR A 45 8.51 -1.63 -5.72
N VAL A 46 9.18 -0.49 -5.69
CA VAL A 46 10.63 -0.36 -5.81
C VAL A 46 11.15 0.46 -4.64
N CYS A 47 12.10 -0.08 -3.89
CA CYS A 47 12.83 0.70 -2.91
C CYS A 47 13.85 1.59 -3.61
N THR A 48 13.72 2.91 -3.50
CA THR A 48 14.66 3.86 -4.11
C THR A 48 15.95 4.02 -3.30
N ALA A 49 16.02 3.43 -2.10
CA ALA A 49 17.23 3.41 -1.27
C ALA A 49 18.17 2.23 -1.59
N CYS A 50 17.65 1.02 -1.85
CA CYS A 50 18.46 -0.17 -2.09
C CYS A 50 18.22 -0.86 -3.44
N GLY A 51 17.21 -0.44 -4.21
CA GLY A 51 16.87 -1.03 -5.50
C GLY A 51 16.05 -2.33 -5.44
N HIS A 52 15.63 -2.76 -4.25
CA HIS A 52 14.80 -3.97 -4.12
C HIS A 52 13.41 -3.75 -4.72
N SER A 53 12.96 -4.67 -5.57
CA SER A 53 11.65 -4.63 -6.23
C SER A 53 10.80 -5.83 -5.84
N TRP A 54 9.50 -5.62 -5.63
CA TRP A 54 8.51 -6.67 -5.36
C TRP A 54 7.13 -6.30 -5.95
N SER A 55 6.23 -7.28 -6.01
CA SER A 55 4.84 -7.11 -6.50
C SER A 55 3.86 -7.58 -5.44
#